data_AF-A0A0K8JEH0-F1
#
_entry.id   AF-A0A0K8JEH0-F1
#
_cell.length_a   1.000
_cell.length_b   1.000
_cell.length_c   1.000
_cell.angle_alpha   90.00
_cell.angle_beta   90.00
_cell.angle_gamma   90.00
#
_symmetry.space_group_name_H-M   'P 1'
#
loop_
_entity.id
_entity.type
_entity.pdbx_description
1 polymer ?
#
loop_
_entity_poly.entity_id
_entity_poly.type
_entity_poly.pdbx_seq_one_letter_code
_entity_poly.pdbx_strand_id
1 'polypeptide(L)' 'MSNAKLVVTVKEFAAMTGIGQNRVREFCYLPDFPASKEGNRFLIHVEAADEWLRRRASAKTGVDTANLKHVLP' A
#
# COMPACT_ATOMS: atom_id res chain seq x y z
N MET A 1 8.83 -19.29 -14.97
CA MET A 1 7.95 -19.61 -13.83
C MET A 1 8.17 -18.55 -12.78
N SER A 2 7.17 -17.71 -12.54
CA SER A 2 7.28 -16.57 -11.61
C SER A 2 7.38 -17.11 -10.19
N ASN A 3 8.56 -17.03 -9.60
CA ASN A 3 8.82 -17.42 -8.21
C ASN A 3 8.24 -16.32 -7.29
N ALA A 4 6.91 -16.23 -7.26
CA ALA A 4 6.19 -15.19 -6.54
C ALA A 4 6.35 -15.45 -5.05
N LYS A 5 7.09 -14.56 -4.38
CA LYS A 5 7.22 -14.60 -2.92
C LYS A 5 5.84 -14.33 -2.31
N LEU A 6 5.41 -15.18 -1.39
CA LEU A 6 4.15 -15.00 -0.65
C LEU A 6 4.18 -13.74 0.22
N VAL A 7 5.33 -13.51 0.85
CA VAL A 7 5.60 -12.33 1.69
C VAL A 7 6.84 -11.59 1.22
N VAL A 8 6.80 -10.27 1.28
CA VAL A 8 7.91 -9.40 0.87
C VAL A 8 8.19 -8.33 1.91
N THR A 9 9.40 -7.78 1.88
CA THR A 9 9.75 -6.64 2.73
C THR A 9 9.12 -5.35 2.23
N VAL A 10 9.06 -4.33 3.10
CA VAL A 10 8.63 -2.96 2.74
C VAL A 10 9.37 -2.43 1.51
N LYS A 11 10.68 -2.70 1.40
CA LYS A 11 11.51 -2.24 0.28
C LYS A 11 11.12 -2.92 -1.03
N GLU A 12 10.89 -4.22 -1.00
CA GLU A 12 10.47 -4.99 -2.17
C GLU A 12 9.06 -4.60 -2.61
N PHE A 13 8.12 -4.46 -1.68
CA PHE A 13 6.76 -4.04 -1.98
C PHE A 13 6.70 -2.62 -2.57
N ALA A 14 7.53 -1.70 -2.05
CA ALA A 14 7.69 -0.36 -2.61
C ALA A 14 8.17 -0.40 -4.07
N ALA A 15 9.16 -1.25 -4.37
CA ALA A 15 9.66 -1.42 -5.73
C ALA A 15 8.62 -2.05 -6.67
N MET A 16 7.82 -2.99 -6.19
CA MET A 16 6.76 -3.65 -6.97
C MET A 16 5.58 -2.72 -7.29
N THR A 17 5.17 -1.90 -6.32
CA THR A 17 3.98 -1.05 -6.44
C THR A 17 4.28 0.36 -6.95
N GLY A 18 5.55 0.76 -6.98
CA GLY A 18 5.96 2.14 -7.26
C GLY A 18 5.62 3.12 -6.13
N ILE A 19 5.10 2.64 -5.00
CA ILE A 19 4.78 3.46 -3.84
C ILE A 19 6.07 3.74 -3.06
N GLY A 20 6.26 4.99 -2.63
CA GLY A 20 7.42 5.37 -1.83
C GLY A 20 7.53 4.53 -0.55
N GLN A 21 8.76 4.12 -0.21
CA GLN A 21 9.03 3.20 0.90
C GLN A 21 8.47 3.69 2.25
N ASN A 22 8.56 5.00 2.53
CA ASN A 22 7.99 5.60 3.74
C ASN A 22 6.48 5.41 3.81
N ARG A 23 5.78 5.57 2.68
CA ARG A 23 4.33 5.42 2.61
C ARG A 23 3.90 3.96 2.78
N VAL A 24 4.65 3.02 2.21
CA VAL A 24 4.44 1.58 2.46
C VAL A 24 4.67 1.24 3.93
N ARG A 25 5.70 1.83 4.55
CA ARG A 25 5.96 1.64 5.98
C ARG A 25 4.81 2.17 6.84
N GLU A 26 4.24 3.32 6.50
CA GLU A 26 3.04 3.84 7.16
C GLU A 26 1.85 2.88 7.04
N PHE A 27 1.65 2.25 5.88
CA PHE A 27 0.61 1.22 5.73
C PHE A 27 0.79 0.05 6.68
N CYS A 28 2.02 -0.38 6.95
CA CYS A 28 2.30 -1.48 7.87
C CYS A 28 1.90 -1.19 9.34
N TYR A 29 1.60 0.05 9.69
CA TYR A 29 1.06 0.42 11.00
C TYR A 29 -0.47 0.49 11.02
N LEU A 30 -1.12 0.40 9.86
CA LEU A 30 -2.58 0.36 9.79
C LEU A 30 -3.08 -1.02 10.22
N PRO A 31 -4.13 -1.09 11.07
CA PRO A 31 -4.61 -2.36 11.62
C PRO A 31 -5.24 -3.28 10.57
N ASP A 32 -5.67 -2.72 9.43
CA ASP A 32 -6.32 -3.42 8.32
C ASP A 32 -5.37 -3.76 7.17
N PHE A 33 -4.11 -3.32 7.23
CA PHE A 33 -3.13 -3.63 6.22
C PHE A 33 -2.50 -5.01 6.49
N PRO A 34 -2.39 -5.89 5.48
CA PRO A 34 -1.93 -7.26 5.66
C PRO A 34 -0.39 -7.34 5.75
N ALA A 35 0.14 -6.84 6.86
CA ALA A 35 1.54 -6.94 7.23
C ALA A 35 1.70 -7.57 8.62
N SER A 36 2.73 -8.40 8.75
CA SER A 36 3.15 -8.99 10.02
C SER A 36 4.50 -8.42 10.42
N LYS A 37 4.67 -8.12 11.72
CA LYS A 37 5.93 -7.60 12.25
C LYS A 37 6.75 -8.76 12.81
N GLU A 38 7.84 -9.09 12.13
CA GLU A 38 8.79 -10.11 12.58
C GLU A 38 10.08 -9.47 13.06
N GLY A 39 10.20 -9.41 14.40
CA GLY A 39 11.27 -8.70 15.10
C GLY A 39 11.26 -7.22 14.72
N ASN A 40 12.32 -6.77 14.05
CA ASN A 40 12.47 -5.38 13.60
C ASN A 40 12.04 -5.13 12.14
N ARG A 41 11.46 -6.12 11.47
CA ARG A 41 11.07 -6.04 10.06
C ARG A 41 9.57 -6.24 9.88
N PHE A 42 9.02 -5.60 8.86
CA PHE A 42 7.65 -5.87 8.40
C PHE A 42 7.71 -6.77 7.18
N LEU A 43 6.87 -7.81 7.21
CA LEU A 43 6.61 -8.73 6.11
C LEU A 43 5.18 -8.46 5.61
N ILE A 44 5.06 -8.19 4.31
CA ILE A 44 3.81 -7.80 3.65
C ILE A 44 3.34 -8.98 2.82
N HIS A 45 2.12 -9.44 3.04
CA HIS A 45 1.53 -10.49 2.23
C HIS A 45 1.10 -9.92 0.88
N VAL A 46 1.72 -10.38 -0.21
CA VAL A 46 1.60 -9.72 -1.53
C VAL A 46 0.15 -9.70 -2.03
N GLU A 47 -0.52 -10.86 -2.04
CA GLU A 47 -1.87 -10.98 -2.60
C GLU A 47 -2.89 -10.14 -1.82
N ALA A 48 -2.91 -10.27 -0.49
CA ALA A 48 -3.79 -9.49 0.37
C ALA A 48 -3.50 -7.98 0.28
N ALA A 49 -2.22 -7.56 0.18
CA ALA A 49 -1.87 -6.15 0.07
C ALA A 49 -2.29 -5.56 -1.28
N ASP A 50 -2.19 -6.33 -2.37
CA ASP A 50 -2.74 -5.94 -3.68
C ASP A 50 -4.26 -5.78 -3.61
N GLU A 51 -4.97 -6.74 -2.99
CA GLU A 51 -6.42 -6.64 -2.81
C GLU A 51 -6.80 -5.40 -1.98
N TRP A 52 -6.07 -5.12 -0.90
CA TRP A 52 -6.29 -3.92 -0.08
C TRP A 52 -6.10 -2.64 -0.90
N LEU A 53 -5.06 -2.57 -1.74
CA LEU A 53 -4.84 -1.44 -2.65
C LEU A 53 -5.97 -1.28 -3.67
N ARG A 54 -6.46 -2.38 -4.25
CA ARG A 54 -7.60 -2.37 -5.17
C ARG A 54 -8.86 -1.84 -4.50
N ARG A 55 -9.20 -2.34 -3.30
CA ARG A 55 -10.34 -1.85 -2.51
C ARG A 55 -10.20 -0.35 -2.23
N ARG A 56 -9.01 0.11 -1.85
CA ARG A 56 -8.73 1.52 -1.60
C ARG A 56 -8.84 2.38 -2.88
N ALA A 57 -8.46 1.85 -4.03
CA ALA A 57 -8.63 2.54 -5.31
C ALA A 57 -10.11 2.62 -5.71
N SER A 58 -10.87 1.53 -5.55
CA SER A 58 -12.31 1.51 -5.83
C SER A 58 -13.12 2.39 -4.86
N ALA A 59 -12.68 2.53 -3.60
CA ALA A 59 -13.28 3.44 -2.64
C ALA A 59 -13.06 4.93 -2.99
N LYS A 60 -12.11 5.26 -3.88
CA LYS A 60 -11.96 6.61 -4.44
C LYS A 60 -12.93 6.86 -5.61
N THR A 61 -14.19 6.47 -5.48
CA THR A 61 -15.26 6.99 -6.35
C THR A 61 -15.40 8.49 -6.11
N GLY A 62 -14.90 9.30 -7.05
CA GLY A 62 -15.27 10.71 -7.20
C GLY A 62 -14.46 11.73 -6.38
N VAL A 63 -13.12 11.76 -6.49
CA VAL A 63 -12.45 13.06 -6.28
C VAL A 63 -12.78 13.90 -7.51
N ASP A 64 -13.85 14.68 -7.39
CA ASP A 64 -14.20 15.72 -8.36
C ASP A 64 -13.07 16.76 -8.37
N THR A 65 -12.15 16.58 -9.32
CA THR A 65 -11.00 17.47 -9.50
C THR A 65 -11.41 18.90 -9.85
N ALA A 66 -12.69 19.16 -10.16
CA ALA A 66 -13.22 20.50 -10.32
C ALA A 66 -13.17 21.33 -9.02
N ASN A 67 -13.32 20.70 -7.84
CA ASN A 67 -13.32 21.41 -6.55
C ASN A 67 -11.93 21.61 -5.92
N LEU A 68 -10.88 20.96 -6.44
CA LEU A 68 -9.52 21.11 -5.92
C LEU A 68 -8.90 22.49 -6.21
N LYS A 69 -9.50 23.31 -7.09
CA LYS A 69 -9.01 24.65 -7.42
C LYS A 69 -9.40 25.75 -6.42
N HIS A 70 -10.23 25.46 -5.41
CA HIS A 70 -10.73 26.47 -4.47
C HIS A 70 -10.22 26.33 -3.03
N VAL A 71 -9.28 25.41 -2.78
CA VAL A 71 -8.67 25.21 -1.45
C VAL A 71 -7.16 25.33 -1.54
N LEU A 72 -6.71 26.49 -2.01
CA LEU A 72 -5.40 27.04 -1.71
C LEU A 72 -5.63 28.54 -1.48
N PRO A 73 -5.33 29.09 -0.28
CA PRO A 73 -5.37 30.53 -0.05
C PRO A 73 -4.34 31.26 -0.93
#